data_AF-A0ABC8KAY3-F1
#
_entry.id   AF-A0ABC8KAY3-F1
#
_cell.length_a   1.000
_cell.length_b   1.000
_cell.length_c   1.000
_cell.angle_alpha   90.00
_cell.angle_beta   90.00
_cell.angle_gamma   90.00
#
_symmetry.space_group_name_H-M   'P 1'
#
loop_
_entity.id
_entity.type
_entity.pdbx_description
1 polymer ?
#
loop_
_entity_poly.entity_id
_entity_poly.type
_entity_poly.pdbx_seq_one_letter_code
_entity_poly.pdbx_strand_id
1 'polypeptide(L)' 'MKEITDSVDPRIMFKHQSLMQDYHGLIHISQASLGKAKKGVSALLYATIDDKKLLLGTLSQDSFPHINFDHLFFDK' A
#
# COMPACT_ATOMS: atom_id res chain seq x y z
N MET A 1 11.87 -10.10 7.66
CA MET A 1 10.76 -9.41 6.97
C MET A 1 9.47 -10.07 7.44
N LYS A 2 8.78 -9.48 8.41
CA LYS A 2 7.37 -9.80 8.60
C LYS A 2 6.62 -8.95 7.58
N GLU A 3 5.86 -9.62 6.74
CA GLU A 3 4.93 -8.98 5.82
C GLU A 3 4.09 -7.98 6.62
N ILE A 4 3.74 -6.85 5.99
CA ILE A 4 2.75 -5.91 6.54
C ILE A 4 1.40 -6.63 6.42
N THR A 5 1.19 -7.61 7.30
CA THR A 5 0.05 -8.52 7.35
C THR A 5 -0.42 -8.54 8.78
N ASP A 6 -1.24 -7.56 9.15
CA ASP A 6 -2.21 -7.78 10.22
C ASP A 6 -3.59 -7.19 9.91
N SER A 7 -3.80 -6.51 8.76
CA SER A 7 -5.15 -6.19 8.27
C SER A 7 -5.23 -5.71 6.81
N VAL A 8 -4.28 -6.13 5.97
CA VAL A 8 -4.27 -5.72 4.56
C VAL A 8 -4.97 -6.79 3.73
N ASP A 9 -5.96 -6.40 2.93
CA ASP A 9 -6.59 -7.27 1.93
C ASP A 9 -5.50 -8.04 1.18
N PRO A 10 -5.51 -9.40 1.18
CA PRO A 10 -4.43 -10.21 0.63
C PRO A 10 -4.25 -10.03 -0.89
N ARG A 11 -5.18 -9.33 -1.55
CA ARG A 11 -5.09 -8.96 -2.96
C ARG A 11 -4.28 -7.68 -3.18
N ILE A 12 -3.96 -6.92 -2.13
CA ILE A 12 -3.15 -5.70 -2.26
C ILE A 12 -1.67 -6.06 -2.17
N MET A 13 -0.93 -5.68 -3.21
CA MET A 13 0.52 -5.80 -3.29
C MET A 13 1.13 -4.40 -3.23
N PHE A 14 2.16 -4.24 -2.38
CA PHE A 14 2.95 -3.01 -2.34
C PHE A 14 4.26 -3.20 -3.11
N LYS A 15 4.63 -2.20 -3.90
CA LYS A 15 5.98 -2.10 -4.46
C LYS A 15 6.76 -1.07 -3.65
N HIS A 16 7.94 -1.47 -3.20
CA HIS A 16 8.91 -0.62 -2.52
C HIS A 16 10.08 -0.36 -3.48
N GLN A 17 10.36 0.91 -3.79
CA GLN A 17 11.55 1.29 -4.53
C GLN A 17 12.63 1.78 -3.55
N SER A 18 13.57 0.90 -3.23
CA SER A 18 14.77 1.24 -2.44
C SER A 18 15.73 2.04 -3.32
N LEU A 19 15.63 3.38 -3.32
CA LEU A 19 16.69 4.27 -3.82
C LEU A 19 17.13 5.34 -2.82
N MET A 20 16.75 5.21 -1.55
CA MET A 20 17.39 5.91 -0.43
C MET A 20 17.43 4.93 0.74
N GLN A 21 18.40 4.01 0.71
CA GLN A 21 18.76 3.31 1.94
C GLN A 21 19.28 4.35 2.93
N ASP A 22 18.75 4.32 4.15
CA ASP A 22 19.31 4.95 5.36
C ASP A 22 19.13 6.46 5.57
N TYR A 23 17.89 6.92 5.65
CA TYR A 23 17.57 7.98 6.64
C TYR A 23 16.53 7.42 7.64
N HIS A 24 17.02 7.03 8.81
CA HIS A 24 16.25 6.91 10.06
C HIS A 24 15.10 5.88 10.17
N GLY A 25 15.16 4.72 9.50
CA GLY A 25 14.21 3.63 9.77
C GLY A 25 12.82 3.78 9.15
N LEU A 26 12.65 4.74 8.24
CA LEU A 26 11.39 4.97 7.54
C LEU A 26 11.15 3.97 6.39
N ILE A 27 9.90 3.54 6.23
CA ILE A 27 9.40 2.73 5.11
C ILE A 27 8.73 3.65 4.10
N HIS A 28 9.31 3.79 2.91
CA HIS A 28 8.69 4.51 1.78
C HIS A 28 7.79 3.57 0.97
N ILE A 29 6.53 3.91 0.77
CA ILE A 29 5.64 3.18 -0.14
C ILE A 29 5.44 4.05 -1.37
N SER A 30 6.03 3.66 -2.50
CA SER A 30 5.89 4.41 -3.75
C SER A 30 4.69 3.94 -4.60
N GLN A 31 4.20 2.72 -4.38
CA GLN A 31 3.07 2.19 -5.14
C GLN A 31 2.34 1.06 -4.39
N ALA A 32 1.01 1.05 -4.55
CA ALA A 32 0.16 -0.10 -4.21
C ALA A 32 -0.63 -0.55 -5.44
N SER A 33 -0.95 -1.84 -5.52
CA SER A 33 -1.70 -2.41 -6.64
C SER A 33 -2.53 -3.61 -6.23
N LEU A 34 -3.63 -3.86 -6.94
CA LEU A 34 -4.30 -5.15 -6.91
C LEU A 34 -3.41 -6.18 -7.61
N GLY A 35 -3.13 -7.28 -6.91
CA GLY A 35 -2.59 -8.50 -7.49
C GLY A 35 -3.56 -9.13 -8.49
N LYS A 36 -3.27 -10.35 -8.93
CA LYS A 36 -4.14 -11.05 -9.89
C LYS A 36 -5.53 -11.27 -9.29
N ALA A 37 -6.49 -10.41 -9.65
CA ALA A 37 -7.88 -10.50 -9.24
C ALA A 37 -8.80 -10.65 -10.47
N LYS A 38 -10.02 -11.16 -10.25
CA LYS A 38 -11.06 -11.24 -11.27
C LYS A 38 -11.57 -9.82 -11.60
N LYS A 39 -12.15 -9.65 -12.80
CA LYS A 39 -12.88 -8.41 -13.16
C LYS A 39 -13.97 -8.10 -12.13
N GLY A 40 -14.25 -6.82 -11.92
CA GLY A 40 -15.22 -6.33 -10.92
C GLY A 40 -14.69 -6.26 -9.49
N VAL A 41 -13.44 -6.65 -9.23
CA VAL A 41 -12.83 -6.53 -7.90
C VAL A 41 -12.41 -5.10 -7.63
N SER A 42 -12.81 -4.58 -6.48
CA SER A 42 -12.29 -3.35 -5.91
C SER A 42 -11.79 -3.57 -4.48
N ALA A 43 -10.90 -2.71 -4.02
CA ALA A 43 -10.39 -2.71 -2.66
C ALA A 43 -10.17 -1.27 -2.17
N LEU A 44 -10.33 -1.08 -0.87
CA LEU A 44 -9.98 0.16 -0.18
C LEU A 44 -8.64 -0.04 0.51
N LEU A 45 -7.71 0.88 0.28
CA LEU A 45 -6.41 0.89 0.92
C LEU A 45 -6.45 1.81 2.14
N TYR A 46 -6.07 1.27 3.28
CA TYR A 46 -6.02 2.02 4.53
C TYR A 46 -4.63 1.96 5.16
N ALA A 47 -4.28 3.02 5.88
CA ALA A 47 -3.24 3.01 6.88
C ALA A 47 -3.85 3.18 8.27
N THR A 48 -3.29 2.52 9.27
CA THR A 48 -3.63 2.76 10.67
C THR A 48 -2.48 3.53 11.31
N ILE A 49 -2.76 4.72 11.83
CA ILE A 49 -1.79 5.61 12.49
C ILE A 49 -2.40 6.00 13.83
N ASP A 50 -1.72 5.73 14.94
CA ASP A 50 -2.22 6.02 16.30
C ASP A 50 -3.67 5.55 16.52
N ASP A 51 -3.94 4.28 16.21
CA ASP A 51 -5.27 3.64 16.26
C ASP A 51 -6.35 4.25 15.35
N LYS A 52 -5.99 5.19 14.47
CA LYS A 52 -6.91 5.82 13.51
C LYS A 52 -6.70 5.25 12.12
N LYS A 53 -7.80 4.81 11.51
CA LYS A 53 -7.82 4.27 10.14
C LYS A 53 -7.99 5.40 9.11
N LEU A 54 -6.96 5.68 8.34
CA LEU A 54 -6.95 6.66 7.26
C LEU A 54 -7.13 5.97 5.90
N LEU A 55 -8.08 6.43 5.10
CA LEU A 55 -8.25 5.95 3.71
C LEU A 55 -7.18 6.59 2.83
N LEU A 56 -6.30 5.76 2.25
CA LEU A 56 -5.26 6.21 1.33
C LEU A 56 -5.72 6.20 -0.13
N GLY A 57 -6.67 5.33 -0.46
CA GLY A 57 -7.20 5.26 -1.83
C GLY A 57 -8.13 4.10 -2.07
N THR A 58 -8.70 4.08 -3.27
CA THR A 58 -9.51 2.97 -3.79
C THR A 58 -8.78 2.38 -4.98
N LEU A 59 -8.81 1.05 -5.12
CA LEU A 59 -8.31 0.32 -6.26
C LEU A 59 -9.46 -0.42 -6.94
N SER A 60 -9.41 -0.50 -8.27
CA SER A 60 -10.38 -1.25 -9.08
C SER A 60 -9.64 -2.00 -10.18
N GLN A 61 -9.89 -3.30 -10.27
CA GLN A 61 -9.27 -4.16 -11.27
C GLN A 61 -9.59 -3.70 -12.70
N ASP A 62 -10.74 -3.06 -12.90
CA ASP A 62 -11.25 -2.69 -14.22
C ASP A 62 -10.84 -1.28 -14.66
N SER A 63 -10.44 -0.41 -13.73
CA SER A 63 -10.24 1.02 -14.03
C SER A 63 -8.91 1.57 -13.52
N PHE A 64 -8.56 1.30 -12.27
CA PHE A 64 -7.35 1.83 -11.62
C PHE A 64 -6.77 0.73 -10.72
N PRO A 65 -6.08 -0.26 -11.30
CA PRO A 65 -5.58 -1.41 -10.55
C PRO A 65 -4.34 -1.08 -9.71
N HIS A 66 -3.76 0.11 -9.88
CA HIS A 66 -2.62 0.60 -9.10
C HIS A 66 -2.79 2.07 -8.74
N ILE A 67 -2.14 2.47 -7.65
CA ILE A 67 -2.01 3.85 -7.19
C ILE A 67 -0.53 4.09 -6.86
N ASN A 68 -0.01 5.22 -7.31
CA ASN A 68 1.35 5.66 -7.01
C ASN A 68 1.31 6.73 -5.91
N PHE A 69 2.34 6.75 -5.08
CA PHE A 69 2.52 7.73 -4.03
C PHE A 69 3.90 8.36 -4.18
N ASP A 70 3.97 9.69 -4.23
CA ASP A 70 5.24 10.38 -4.35
C ASP A 70 5.99 10.36 -3.00
N HIS A 71 5.28 10.61 -1.89
CA HIS A 71 5.87 10.85 -0.57
C HIS A 71 5.12 10.16 0.58
N LEU A 72 4.82 8.86 0.48
CA LEU A 72 4.22 8.12 1.58
C LEU A 72 5.30 7.40 2.40
N PHE A 73 5.51 7.84 3.64
CA PHE A 73 6.50 7.30 4.56
C PHE A 73 5.86 6.86 5.87
N PHE A 74 6.27 5.71 6.38
CA PHE A 74 5.88 5.20 7.70
C PHE A 74 7.12 5.01 8.56
N ASP A 75 7.05 5.37 9.84
CA ASP A 75 8.05 4.93 10.81
C ASP A 75 7.88 3.43 11.10
N LYS A 76 8.97 2.75 11.43
CA LYS A 76 8.99 1.29 11.61
C LYS A 76 8.61 0.86 13.03
#